data_AF-A0A1C4CCG4-F1
#
_entry.id   AF-A0A1C4CCG4-F1
#
_cell.length_a   1.000
_cell.length_b   1.000
_cell.length_c   1.000
_cell.angle_alpha   90.00
_cell.angle_beta   90.00
_cell.angle_gamma   90.00
#
_symmetry.space_group_name_H-M   'P 1'
#
loop_
_entity.id
_entity.type
_entity.pdbx_description
1 polymer ?
#
loop_
_entity_poly.entity_id
_entity_poly.type
_entity_poly.pdbx_seq_one_letter_code
_entity_poly.pdbx_strand_id
1 'polypeptide(L)' 'MKYIGAHVSAAGGVDNAPINAYQIGATAFALFTKNQRQWHAKPLETATIDSFKKRCEKYGFTSKQILPHDSYLIN' A
#
# COMPACT_ATOMS: atom_id res chain seq x y z
N MET A 1 -11.32 17.39 6.33
CA MET A 1 -10.92 16.97 4.97
C MET A 1 -11.42 15.56 4.74
N LYS A 2 -12.00 15.24 3.58
CA LYS A 2 -12.33 13.85 3.21
C LYS A 2 -11.15 13.24 2.46
N TYR A 3 -10.85 11.97 2.71
CA TYR A 3 -9.88 11.21 1.94
C TYR A 3 -10.60 10.16 1.11
N ILE A 4 -10.34 10.16 -0.19
CA ILE A 4 -11.01 9.34 -1.19
C ILE A 4 -9.95 8.64 -2.03
N GLY A 5 -10.15 7.35 -2.24
CA GLY A 5 -9.26 6.52 -3.02
C GLY A 5 -9.82 5.14 -3.29
N ALA A 6 -8.94 4.25 -3.74
CA ALA A 6 -9.28 2.87 -4.07
C ALA A 6 -8.37 1.88 -3.35
N HIS A 7 -8.78 0.62 -3.36
CA HIS A 7 -7.86 -0.47 -3.06
C HIS A 7 -6.99 -0.71 -4.31
N VAL A 8 -5.74 -0.28 -4.28
CA VAL A 8 -4.84 -0.31 -5.44
C VAL A 8 -3.95 -1.55 -5.42
N SER A 9 -3.45 -1.94 -6.60
CA SER A 9 -2.54 -3.08 -6.73
C SER A 9 -1.17 -2.77 -6.11
N ALA A 10 -0.62 -3.78 -5.42
CA ALA A 10 0.76 -3.84 -4.92
C ALA A 10 1.60 -4.87 -5.71
N ALA A 11 1.15 -5.27 -6.90
CA ALA A 11 1.89 -6.19 -7.76
C ALA A 11 3.28 -5.64 -8.07
N GLY A 12 4.29 -6.51 -8.01
CA GLY A 12 5.70 -6.13 -8.19
C GLY A 12 6.35 -5.45 -6.99
N GLY A 13 5.62 -5.22 -5.89
CA GLY A 13 6.14 -4.60 -4.67
C GLY A 13 5.12 -3.68 -4.01
N VAL A 14 5.07 -3.68 -2.67
CA VAL A 14 4.15 -2.81 -1.91
C VAL A 14 4.45 -1.33 -2.11
N ASP A 15 5.69 -0.99 -2.44
CA ASP A 15 6.14 0.35 -2.81
C ASP A 15 5.47 0.87 -4.09
N ASN A 16 4.86 0.02 -4.92
CA ASN A 16 4.10 0.46 -6.10
C ASN A 16 2.72 1.03 -5.75
N ALA A 17 2.14 0.69 -4.60
CA ALA A 17 0.81 1.14 -4.22
C ALA A 17 0.68 2.68 -4.14
N PRO A 18 1.62 3.43 -3.53
CA PRO A 18 1.59 4.90 -3.57
C PRO A 18 1.64 5.49 -4.99
N ILE A 19 2.37 4.86 -5.92
CA ILE A 19 2.41 5.31 -7.33
C ILE A 19 1.03 5.14 -7.96
N ASN A 20 0.45 3.94 -7.81
CA ASN A 20 -0.85 3.61 -8.39
C ASN A 20 -1.96 4.50 -7.83
N ALA A 21 -1.93 4.79 -6.53
CA ALA A 21 -2.85 5.72 -5.88
C ALA A 21 -2.71 7.15 -6.42
N TYR A 22 -1.47 7.62 -6.59
CA TYR A 22 -1.20 8.94 -7.15
C TYR A 22 -1.68 9.07 -8.60
N GLN A 23 -1.46 8.05 -9.44
CA GLN A 23 -1.84 8.04 -10.85
C GLN A 23 -3.36 8.17 -11.07
N ILE A 24 -4.18 7.73 -10.12
CA ILE A 24 -5.65 7.87 -10.17
C ILE A 24 -6.16 9.12 -9.47
N GLY A 25 -5.28 10.03 -9.02
CA GLY A 25 -5.66 11.24 -8.29
C GLY A 25 -6.21 10.99 -6.89
N ALA A 26 -5.87 9.86 -6.26
CA ALA A 26 -6.37 9.52 -4.94
C ALA A 26 -5.75 10.40 -3.84
N THR A 27 -6.54 10.64 -2.79
CA THR A 27 -6.11 11.34 -1.56
C THR A 27 -5.97 10.39 -0.37
N ALA A 28 -6.32 9.11 -0.56
CA ALA A 28 -6.04 7.96 0.31
C ALA A 28 -5.93 6.69 -0.54
N PHE A 29 -5.48 5.58 0.02
CA PHE A 29 -5.55 4.28 -0.66
C PHE A 29 -5.55 3.11 0.32
N ALA A 30 -6.05 1.97 -0.16
CA ALA A 30 -5.91 0.68 0.51
C ALA A 30 -5.00 -0.26 -0.29
N LEU A 31 -4.40 -1.23 0.39
CA LEU A 31 -3.53 -2.23 -0.20
C LEU A 31 -3.48 -3.50 0.66
N PHE A 32 -3.07 -4.61 0.05
CA PHE A 32 -2.52 -5.74 0.79
C PHE A 32 -1.01 -5.54 1.00
N THR A 33 -0.51 -5.85 2.19
CA THR A 33 0.94 -5.79 2.52
C THR A 33 1.69 -7.08 2.18
N LYS A 34 0.96 -8.15 1.86
CA LYS A 34 1.46 -9.49 1.49
C LYS A 34 0.47 -10.18 0.54
N ASN A 35 0.91 -11.26 -0.10
CA ASN A 35 0.01 -12.09 -0.91
C ASN A 35 -1.05 -12.77 -0.01
N GLN A 36 -2.32 -12.47 -0.26
CA GLN A 36 -3.49 -12.96 0.48
C GLN A 36 -3.86 -14.42 0.20
N ARG A 37 -3.15 -15.11 -0.71
CA ARG A 37 -3.38 -16.52 -1.07
C ARG A 37 -2.47 -17.50 -0.33
N GLN A 38 -1.61 -17.01 0.57
CA GLN A 38 -0.66 -17.85 1.32
C GLN A 38 -0.57 -17.44 2.79
N TRP A 39 -0.23 -18.39 3.65
CA TRP A 39 -0.05 -18.15 5.09
C TRP A 39 1.31 -17.53 5.43
N HIS A 40 2.37 -17.97 4.76
CA HIS A 40 3.73 -17.50 5.01
C HIS A 40 4.15 -16.49 3.95
N ALA A 41 4.35 -15.24 4.38
CA ALA A 41 4.95 -14.21 3.56
C ALA A 41 6.44 -14.06 3.89
N LYS A 42 7.25 -13.76 2.89
CA LYS A 42 8.64 -13.36 3.12
C LYS A 42 8.66 -12.04 3.91
N PRO A 43 9.63 -11.82 4.80
CA PRO A 43 9.84 -10.51 5.41
C PRO A 43 9.98 -9.42 4.36
N LEU A 44 9.49 -8.21 4.67
CA LEU A 44 9.70 -7.05 3.81
C LEU A 44 11.17 -6.65 3.86
N GLU A 45 11.77 -6.44 2.69
CA GLU A 45 13.15 -5.96 2.58
C GLU A 45 13.23 -4.47 2.92
N THR A 46 14.32 -4.05 3.57
CA THR A 46 14.57 -2.65 3.95
C THR A 46 14.43 -1.70 2.76
N ALA A 47 14.94 -2.09 1.59
CA ALA A 47 14.84 -1.30 0.37
C ALA A 47 13.38 -1.06 -0.08
N THR A 48 12.50 -2.06 0.12
CA THR A 48 11.07 -1.94 -0.19
C THR A 48 10.38 -1.01 0.80
N ILE A 49 10.69 -1.13 2.09
CA ILE A 49 10.16 -0.26 3.16
C ILE A 49 10.54 1.20 2.89
N ASP A 50 11.81 1.46 2.60
CA ASP A 50 12.33 2.80 2.32
C ASP A 50 11.71 3.39 1.06
N SER A 51 11.55 2.58 0.01
CA SER A 51 10.89 3.00 -1.23
C SER A 51 9.42 3.35 -1.01
N PHE A 52 8.69 2.55 -0.23
CA PHE A 52 7.30 2.86 0.12
C PHE A 52 7.20 4.19 0.87
N LYS A 53 8.02 4.41 1.90
CA LYS A 53 8.03 5.66 2.68
C LYS A 53 8.35 6.87 1.81
N LYS A 54 9.42 6.81 1.01
CA LYS A 54 9.81 7.89 0.08
C LYS A 54 8.71 8.23 -0.92
N ARG A 55 7.98 7.24 -1.42
CA ARG A 55 6.87 7.47 -2.37
C ARG A 55 5.64 8.04 -1.67
N CYS A 56 5.33 7.61 -0.46
CA CYS A 56 4.29 8.22 0.36
C CYS A 56 4.59 9.70 0.63
N GLU A 57 5.81 10.03 1.04
CA GLU A 57 6.27 11.42 1.22
C GLU A 57 6.17 12.22 -0.08
N LYS A 58 6.69 11.67 -1.20
CA LYS A 58 6.67 12.31 -2.51
C LYS A 58 5.25 12.64 -2.99
N TYR A 59 4.27 11.78 -2.71
CA TYR A 59 2.88 11.96 -3.17
C TYR A 59 1.93 12.49 -2.10
N GLY A 60 2.44 12.87 -0.92
CA GLY A 60 1.65 13.49 0.15
C GLY A 60 0.69 12.53 0.88
N PHE A 61 1.01 11.24 0.93
CA PHE A 61 0.26 10.25 1.72
C PHE A 61 0.85 10.12 3.12
N THR A 62 0.10 10.54 4.12
CA THR A 62 0.37 10.28 5.55
C THR A 62 -0.27 8.96 5.98
N SER A 63 0.12 8.45 7.15
CA SER A 63 -0.49 7.23 7.71
C SER A 63 -2.01 7.32 7.89
N LYS A 64 -2.58 8.53 8.06
CA LYS A 64 -4.03 8.76 8.17
C LYS A 64 -4.79 8.52 6.85
N GLN A 65 -4.09 8.36 5.74
CA GLN A 65 -4.63 8.21 4.38
C GLN A 65 -4.42 6.80 3.82
N ILE A 66 -3.85 5.87 4.60
CA ILE A 66 -3.49 4.54 4.15
C ILE A 66 -4.27 3.53 4.99
N LEU A 67 -5.06 2.68 4.35
CA LEU A 67 -5.88 1.67 5.00
C LEU A 67 -5.46 0.26 4.55
N PRO A 68 -4.47 -0.36 5.20
CA PRO A 68 -4.07 -1.74 4.89
C PRO A 68 -5.23 -2.71 5.12
N HIS A 69 -5.42 -3.66 4.21
CA HIS A 69 -6.34 -4.77 4.37
C HIS A 69 -5.53 -6.04 4.59
N ASP A 70 -5.92 -6.88 5.55
CA ASP A 70 -5.27 -8.17 5.77
C ASP A 70 -5.87 -9.27 4.89
N SER A 71 -5.24 -10.43 4.89
CA SER A 71 -5.67 -11.61 4.15
C SER A 71 -7.04 -12.09 4.58
N TYR A 72 -7.86 -12.47 3.59
CA TYR A 72 -9.15 -13.14 3.82
C TYR A 72 -8.99 -14.57 4.38
N LEU A 73 -7.77 -15.10 4.46
CA LEU A 73 -7.51 -16.39 5.10
C LEU A 73 -7.60 -16.32 6.63
N ILE A 74 -7.50 -15.13 7.22
CA ILE A 74 -7.63 -14.95 8.67
C ILE A 74 -9.10 -15.15 9.07
N ASN A 75 -9.33 -16.04 10.03
CA ASN A 75 -10.63 -16.40 10.59
C ASN A 75 -10.58 -16.35 12.12
#